data_AF-A0A932IK25-F1
#
_entry.id   AF-A0A932IK25-F1
#
_cell.length_a   1.000
_cell.length_b   1.000
_cell.length_c   1.000
_cell.angle_alpha   90.00
_cell.angle_beta   90.00
_cell.angle_gamma   90.00
#
_symmetry.space_group_name_H-M   'P 1'
#
loop_
_entity.id
_entity.type
_entity.pdbx_description
1 polymer ?
#
loop_
_entity_poly.entity_id
_entity_poly.type
_entity_poly.pdbx_seq_one_letter_code
_entity_poly.pdbx_strand_id
1 'polypeptide(L)'
;MTFSVLLWVVASAPPIVIDGGMEPRQEISRAAERAWADVEAMFAAATTTEGAASLPSADSAVQPVRIKPAGKLSPAESGTSRLGMIELRQNQPGVADEALLVSLRHEVAHQFLLQRCPAASDDRLFHEAFALVVSGEKERWNDGPYLSTPEAHRMVQRGQLDTATARLALARLLAESGQAWPAPMARRLMLCATDARWIPLSLTELTQPYAAADALVVLSRHSGEVLHASGEASLPMPYGSTLKPFLLAGRLDAAPQLASDPRRPEWLCGDALPPAIDARTALLRSCNGYFLDWAARDTTAASFNDLAPLLVRLGLGRAPADMSEALGIR
;
A
#
# COMPACT_ATOMS: atom_id res chain seq x y z
N MET A 1 14.16 45.13 -17.52
CA MET A 1 13.53 43.83 -17.21
C MET A 1 14.57 42.97 -16.50
N THR A 2 14.51 42.94 -15.17
CA THR A 2 15.35 42.08 -14.33
C THR A 2 14.71 40.70 -14.27
N PHE A 3 15.37 39.69 -14.84
CA PHE A 3 15.00 38.29 -14.65
C PHE A 3 15.41 37.89 -13.23
N SER A 4 14.44 37.73 -12.33
CA SER A 4 14.66 37.05 -11.06
C SER A 4 14.77 35.55 -11.34
N VAL A 5 15.99 35.03 -11.32
CA VAL A 5 16.24 33.59 -11.27
C VAL A 5 15.89 33.15 -9.85
N LEU A 6 14.76 32.47 -9.67
CA LEU A 6 14.47 31.73 -8.43
C LEU A 6 15.48 30.57 -8.35
N LEU A 7 16.56 30.78 -7.59
CA LEU A 7 17.39 29.68 -7.11
C LEU A 7 16.59 28.91 -6.07
N TRP A 8 16.08 27.74 -6.48
CA TRP A 8 15.64 26.72 -5.55
C TRP A 8 16.88 26.21 -4.80
N VAL A 9 17.02 26.62 -3.55
CA VAL A 9 18.01 26.00 -2.65
C VAL A 9 17.47 24.61 -2.33
N VAL A 10 17.88 23.61 -3.11
CA VAL A 10 17.72 22.21 -2.74
C VAL A 10 18.55 22.04 -1.48
N ALA A 11 17.91 21.75 -0.35
CA ALA A 11 18.65 21.49 0.86
C ALA A 11 19.45 20.20 0.61
N SER A 12 20.77 20.29 0.67
CA SER A 12 21.61 19.11 0.45
C SER A 12 21.25 18.01 1.44
N ALA A 13 21.16 16.76 0.95
CA ALA A 13 21.01 15.59 1.79
C ALA A 13 22.04 15.60 2.94
N PRO A 14 21.71 15.03 4.12
CA PRO A 14 22.68 14.88 5.18
C PRO A 14 23.91 14.13 4.69
N PRO A 15 25.09 14.42 5.25
CA PRO A 15 26.22 13.52 5.09
C PRO A 15 25.83 12.09 5.49
N ILE A 16 25.88 11.16 4.53
CA ILE A 16 25.63 9.74 4.77
C ILE A 16 26.95 9.05 5.11
N VAL A 17 26.97 8.34 6.24
CA VAL A 17 28.16 7.62 6.71
C VAL A 17 27.82 6.14 6.85
N ILE A 18 28.45 5.29 6.04
CA ILE A 18 28.30 3.83 6.13
C ILE A 18 29.35 3.29 7.11
N ASP A 19 28.92 2.76 8.26
CA ASP A 19 29.79 2.11 9.23
C ASP A 19 30.29 0.74 8.72
N GLY A 20 31.34 0.20 9.37
CA GLY A 20 31.89 -1.10 8.99
C GLY A 20 30.86 -2.24 9.13
N GLY A 21 30.87 -3.17 8.17
CA GLY A 21 29.98 -4.34 8.16
C GLY A 21 28.73 -4.21 7.29
N MET A 22 28.53 -3.08 6.60
CA MET A 22 27.54 -2.91 5.53
C MET A 22 28.25 -2.78 4.18
N GLU A 23 27.98 -3.69 3.25
CA GLU A 23 28.64 -3.72 1.93
C GLU A 23 27.65 -4.07 0.80
N PRO A 24 27.80 -3.60 -0.45
CA PRO A 24 28.83 -2.69 -0.94
C PRO A 24 28.56 -1.25 -0.49
N ARG A 25 29.52 -0.64 0.22
CA ARG A 25 29.33 0.71 0.82
C ARG A 25 28.88 1.77 -0.18
N GLN A 26 29.45 1.77 -1.39
CA GLN A 26 29.15 2.78 -2.41
C GLN A 26 27.74 2.65 -2.97
N GLU A 27 27.21 1.44 -3.04
CA GLU A 27 25.85 1.19 -3.52
C GLU A 27 24.83 1.60 -2.45
N ILE A 28 25.07 1.22 -1.19
CA ILE A 28 24.23 1.60 -0.05
C ILE A 28 24.22 3.12 0.13
N SER A 29 25.37 3.81 0.03
CA SER A 29 25.44 5.27 0.12
C SER A 29 24.62 5.95 -0.97
N ARG A 30 24.82 5.54 -2.24
CA ARG A 30 24.07 6.10 -3.38
C ARG A 30 22.58 5.85 -3.26
N ALA A 31 22.18 4.66 -2.78
CA ALA A 31 20.79 4.34 -2.55
C ALA A 31 20.18 5.22 -1.44
N ALA A 32 20.91 5.46 -0.35
CA ALA A 32 20.45 6.32 0.74
C ALA A 32 20.32 7.79 0.31
N GLU A 33 21.31 8.33 -0.41
CA GLU A 33 21.28 9.68 -0.95
C GLU A 33 20.12 9.87 -1.93
N ARG A 34 19.91 8.90 -2.81
CA ARG A 34 18.78 8.92 -3.75
C ARG A 34 17.45 8.83 -3.03
N ALA A 35 17.32 7.92 -2.07
CA ALA A 35 16.11 7.79 -1.25
C ALA A 35 15.79 9.11 -0.54
N TRP A 36 16.79 9.80 -0.01
CA TRP A 36 16.60 11.10 0.63
C TRP A 36 16.06 12.13 -0.35
N ALA A 37 16.67 12.24 -1.54
CA ALA A 37 16.24 13.16 -2.58
C ALA A 37 14.81 12.85 -3.07
N ASP A 38 14.47 11.57 -3.23
CA ASP A 38 13.13 11.13 -3.63
C ASP A 38 12.09 11.50 -2.56
N VAL A 39 12.38 11.26 -1.29
CA VAL A 39 11.50 11.64 -0.15
C VAL A 39 11.32 13.16 -0.08
N GLU A 40 12.39 13.93 -0.26
CA GLU A 40 12.35 15.38 -0.28
C GLU A 40 11.49 15.92 -1.44
N ALA A 41 11.63 15.34 -2.63
CA ALA A 41 10.82 15.69 -3.79
C ALA A 41 9.33 15.38 -3.55
N MET A 42 9.02 14.23 -2.95
CA MET A 42 7.65 13.85 -2.59
C MET A 42 7.06 14.79 -1.52
N PHE A 43 7.85 15.15 -0.51
CA PHE A 43 7.46 16.13 0.50
C PHE A 43 7.13 17.48 -0.14
N ALA A 44 8.01 17.98 -1.00
CA ALA A 44 7.80 19.25 -1.71
C ALA A 44 6.55 19.20 -2.61
N ALA A 45 6.36 18.11 -3.35
CA ALA A 45 5.16 17.93 -4.18
C ALA A 45 3.87 17.92 -3.35
N ALA A 46 3.88 17.27 -2.18
CA ALA A 46 2.72 17.19 -1.30
C ALA A 46 2.42 18.50 -0.55
N THR A 47 3.38 19.42 -0.46
CA THR A 47 3.24 20.67 0.31
C THR A 47 3.11 21.94 -0.56
N THR A 48 3.38 21.85 -1.86
CA THR A 48 3.33 23.00 -2.78
C THR A 48 1.92 23.32 -3.30
N THR A 49 0.93 22.44 -3.09
CA THR A 49 -0.39 22.53 -3.73
C THR A 49 -1.29 23.64 -3.17
N GLU A 50 -0.99 24.23 -2.01
CA GLU A 50 -1.83 25.27 -1.36
C GLU A 50 -1.14 26.63 -1.13
N GLY A 51 0.01 26.88 -1.77
CA GLY A 51 0.69 28.17 -1.75
C GLY A 51 2.04 28.13 -1.04
N ALA A 52 3.09 28.15 -1.85
CA ALA A 52 4.46 28.52 -1.48
C ALA A 52 4.99 27.97 -0.13
N ALA A 53 4.76 26.69 0.17
CA ALA A 53 5.53 26.03 1.22
C ALA A 53 6.95 25.81 0.70
N SER A 54 7.91 26.50 1.31
CA SER A 54 9.31 26.08 1.24
C SER A 54 9.49 24.87 2.16
N LEU A 55 10.53 24.06 1.93
CA LEU A 55 10.93 23.07 2.94
C LEU A 55 11.00 23.76 4.31
N PRO A 56 10.48 23.16 5.39
CA PRO A 56 10.53 23.79 6.71
C PRO A 56 11.95 24.26 7.00
N SER A 57 12.07 25.49 7.51
CA SER A 57 13.36 26.11 7.79
C SER A 57 14.18 25.14 8.62
N ALA A 58 15.29 24.66 8.05
CA ALA A 58 16.26 23.90 8.80
C ALA A 58 17.01 24.88 9.74
N ASP A 59 16.33 25.39 10.76
CA ASP A 59 16.98 26.13 11.86
C ASP A 59 17.97 25.21 12.60
N SER A 60 17.82 23.90 12.44
CA SER A 60 18.76 22.87 12.86
C SER A 60 19.51 22.33 11.64
N ALA A 61 20.84 22.48 11.61
CA ALA A 61 21.68 21.83 10.61
C ALA A 61 21.33 20.33 10.50
N VAL A 62 21.06 19.88 9.27
CA VAL A 62 20.72 18.48 8.99
C VAL A 62 21.82 17.57 9.57
N GLN A 63 21.44 16.69 10.50
CA GLN A 63 22.41 15.85 11.21
C GLN A 63 22.90 14.73 10.27
N PRO A 64 24.20 14.39 10.31
CA PRO A 64 24.72 13.24 9.57
C PRO A 64 23.94 11.97 9.92
N VAL A 65 23.65 11.16 8.89
CA VAL A 65 22.97 9.87 9.07
C VAL A 65 23.99 8.76 8.97
N ARG A 66 24.13 8.00 10.06
CA ARG A 66 24.97 6.81 10.12
C ARG A 66 24.16 5.56 9.78
N ILE A 67 24.65 4.75 8.85
CA ILE A 67 24.04 3.48 8.45
C ILE A 67 24.99 2.36 8.89
N LYS A 68 24.50 1.45 9.73
CA LYS A 68 25.32 0.39 10.31
C LYS A 68 24.56 -0.95 10.34
N PRO A 69 25.26 -2.09 10.49
CA PRO A 69 24.59 -3.38 10.58
C PRO A 69 23.80 -3.47 11.89
N ALA A 70 22.62 -4.08 11.80
CA ALA A 70 21.74 -4.32 12.93
C ALA A 70 22.38 -5.27 13.96
N GLY A 71 22.53 -4.79 15.21
CA GLY A 71 23.08 -5.62 16.29
C GLY A 71 22.05 -6.54 16.97
N LYS A 72 20.78 -6.11 17.05
CA LYS A 72 19.71 -6.82 17.81
C LYS A 72 18.32 -6.63 17.19
N LEU A 73 18.19 -6.76 15.86
CA LEU A 73 16.87 -6.82 15.24
C LEU A 73 16.27 -8.22 15.42
N SER A 74 14.98 -8.30 15.73
CA SER A 74 14.21 -9.54 15.70
C SER A 74 14.11 -10.08 14.27
N PRO A 75 13.90 -11.39 14.04
CA PRO A 75 13.79 -11.95 12.70
C PRO A 75 12.73 -11.27 11.80
N ALA A 76 11.74 -10.60 12.41
CA ALA A 76 10.68 -9.87 11.70
C ALA A 76 11.04 -8.41 11.35
N GLU A 77 12.19 -7.90 11.79
CA GLU A 77 12.63 -6.53 11.52
C GLU A 77 13.80 -6.52 10.52
N SER A 78 13.66 -5.73 9.46
CA SER A 78 14.70 -5.53 8.44
C SER A 78 15.52 -4.25 8.64
N GLY A 79 14.98 -3.33 9.43
CA GLY A 79 15.60 -2.06 9.75
C GLY A 79 15.01 -1.45 11.03
N THR A 80 15.72 -0.51 11.60
CA THR A 80 15.18 0.45 12.57
C THR A 80 15.96 1.75 12.48
N SER A 81 15.33 2.83 12.89
CA SER A 81 15.93 4.14 12.84
C SER A 81 15.63 4.95 14.10
N ARG A 82 16.61 5.78 14.45
CA ARG A 82 16.52 6.84 15.46
C ARG A 82 17.26 8.04 14.92
N LEU A 83 17.00 9.25 15.40
CA LEU A 83 17.61 10.46 14.83
C LEU A 83 19.14 10.32 14.63
N GLY A 84 19.59 10.49 13.39
CA GLY A 84 20.99 10.39 12.96
C GLY A 84 21.54 8.96 12.76
N MET A 85 20.71 7.92 12.89
CA MET A 85 21.14 6.52 12.85
C MET A 85 20.11 5.59 12.21
N ILE A 86 20.59 4.76 11.30
CA ILE A 86 19.86 3.66 10.66
C ILE A 86 20.61 2.36 10.95
N GLU A 87 19.89 1.37 11.46
CA GLU A 87 20.38 0.00 11.64
C GLU A 87 19.65 -0.91 10.65
N LEU A 88 20.40 -1.61 9.79
CA LEU A 88 19.81 -2.49 8.76
C LEU A 88 20.27 -3.93 8.92
N ARG A 89 19.38 -4.87 8.64
CA ARG A 89 19.75 -6.27 8.43
C ARG A 89 20.17 -6.47 6.99
N GLN A 90 21.41 -6.90 6.80
CA GLN A 90 21.88 -7.41 5.52
C GLN A 90 21.79 -8.95 5.52
N ASN A 91 20.86 -9.50 4.72
CA ASN A 91 20.61 -10.95 4.68
C ASN A 91 21.78 -11.74 4.09
N GLN A 92 22.45 -11.17 3.09
CA GLN A 92 23.63 -11.75 2.46
C GLN A 92 24.79 -10.75 2.53
N PRO A 93 25.88 -11.07 3.24
CA PRO A 93 27.04 -10.19 3.34
C PRO A 93 27.58 -9.79 1.97
N GLY A 94 27.82 -8.50 1.76
CA GLY A 94 28.39 -7.98 0.51
C GLY A 94 27.41 -7.83 -0.65
N VAL A 95 26.13 -8.14 -0.44
CA VAL A 95 25.07 -8.01 -1.46
C VAL A 95 24.04 -6.98 -1.02
N ALA A 96 23.81 -5.97 -1.87
CA ALA A 96 22.69 -5.03 -1.71
C ALA A 96 21.48 -5.53 -2.51
N ASP A 97 20.75 -6.49 -1.94
CA ASP A 97 19.53 -7.01 -2.56
C ASP A 97 18.37 -6.00 -2.48
N GLU A 98 17.32 -6.21 -3.28
CA GLU A 98 16.17 -5.30 -3.31
C GLU A 98 15.47 -5.20 -1.95
N ALA A 99 15.48 -6.27 -1.14
CA ALA A 99 14.87 -6.24 0.19
C ALA A 99 15.62 -5.30 1.14
N LEU A 100 16.96 -5.29 1.09
CA LEU A 100 17.79 -4.33 1.81
C LEU A 100 17.53 -2.91 1.31
N LEU A 101 17.46 -2.71 -0.01
CA LEU A 101 17.25 -1.38 -0.60
C LEU A 101 15.86 -0.80 -0.26
N VAL A 102 14.80 -1.61 -0.28
CA VAL A 102 13.46 -1.20 0.21
C VAL A 102 13.52 -0.80 1.68
N SER A 103 14.15 -1.63 2.52
CA SER A 103 14.28 -1.36 3.95
C SER A 103 15.08 -0.07 4.20
N LEU A 104 16.15 0.16 3.44
CA LEU A 104 16.93 1.40 3.50
C LEU A 104 16.08 2.62 3.13
N ARG A 105 15.29 2.56 2.04
CA ARG A 105 14.38 3.65 1.66
C ARG A 105 13.36 3.95 2.75
N HIS A 106 12.81 2.91 3.38
CA HIS A 106 11.89 3.03 4.52
C HIS A 106 12.53 3.76 5.71
N GLU A 107 13.72 3.33 6.13
CA GLU A 107 14.41 3.97 7.25
C GLU A 107 14.90 5.39 6.94
N VAL A 108 15.25 5.68 5.67
CA VAL A 108 15.57 7.05 5.23
C VAL A 108 14.35 7.96 5.34
N ALA A 109 13.15 7.47 5.03
CA ALA A 109 11.92 8.24 5.20
C ALA A 109 11.69 8.63 6.66
N HIS A 110 11.94 7.72 7.60
CA HIS A 110 11.91 8.02 9.03
C HIS A 110 12.95 9.06 9.43
N GLN A 111 14.20 8.94 8.94
CA GLN A 111 15.23 9.96 9.19
C GLN A 111 14.83 11.33 8.66
N PHE A 112 14.23 11.39 7.48
CA PHE A 112 13.74 12.63 6.91
C PHE A 112 12.70 13.28 7.82
N LEU A 113 11.68 12.53 8.26
CA LEU A 113 10.64 13.05 9.17
C LEU A 113 11.21 13.45 10.54
N LEU A 114 12.09 12.66 11.14
CA LEU A 114 12.71 13.00 12.43
C LEU A 114 13.53 14.30 12.37
N GLN A 115 14.11 14.62 11.21
CA GLN A 115 14.89 15.83 11.01
C GLN A 115 14.07 17.04 10.54
N ARG A 116 13.05 16.83 9.70
CA ARG A 116 12.27 17.91 9.07
C ARG A 116 10.92 18.18 9.74
N CYS A 117 10.39 17.19 10.46
CA CYS A 117 9.09 17.23 11.10
C CYS A 117 9.18 16.76 12.56
N PRO A 118 9.98 17.40 13.43
CA PRO A 118 10.17 16.95 14.81
C PRO A 118 8.85 16.90 15.60
N ALA A 119 7.87 17.75 15.25
CA ALA A 119 6.53 17.73 15.85
C ALA A 119 5.74 16.42 15.59
N ALA A 120 6.12 15.65 14.57
CA ALA A 120 5.53 14.36 14.22
C ALA A 120 6.20 13.15 14.91
N SER A 121 7.29 13.34 15.65
CA SER A 121 8.16 12.24 16.13
C SER A 121 7.43 11.17 16.94
N ASP A 122 6.37 11.55 17.66
CA ASP A 122 5.56 10.63 18.47
C ASP A 122 4.37 10.01 17.70
N ASP A 123 4.10 10.47 16.48
CA ASP A 123 3.02 9.97 15.62
C ASP A 123 3.49 8.78 14.79
N ARG A 124 3.56 7.62 15.45
CA ARG A 124 4.01 6.36 14.84
C ARG A 124 3.19 5.96 13.61
N LEU A 125 1.88 6.20 13.60
CA LEU A 125 1.03 5.83 12.47
C LEU A 125 1.39 6.67 11.24
N PHE A 126 1.57 7.98 11.43
CA PHE A 126 2.00 8.87 10.36
C PHE A 126 3.38 8.48 9.81
N HIS A 127 4.34 8.21 10.71
CA HIS A 127 5.68 7.79 10.34
C HIS A 127 5.69 6.52 9.47
N GLU A 128 5.01 5.45 9.92
CA GLU A 128 4.96 4.20 9.17
C GLU A 128 4.16 4.32 7.87
N ALA A 129 3.03 5.04 7.88
CA ALA A 129 2.26 5.26 6.65
C ALA A 129 3.07 6.04 5.61
N PHE A 130 3.79 7.08 6.04
CA PHE A 130 4.69 7.85 5.18
C PHE A 130 5.80 6.98 4.61
N ALA A 131 6.52 6.25 5.47
CA ALA A 131 7.62 5.39 5.06
C ALA A 131 7.17 4.30 4.06
N LEU A 132 6.01 3.67 4.27
CA LEU A 132 5.44 2.69 3.34
C LEU A 132 5.15 3.28 1.96
N VAL A 133 4.59 4.49 1.89
CA VAL A 133 4.21 5.14 0.63
C VAL A 133 5.44 5.56 -0.18
N VAL A 134 6.50 6.04 0.48
CA VAL A 134 7.70 6.56 -0.22
C VAL A 134 8.76 5.49 -0.50
N SER A 135 8.78 4.38 0.26
CA SER A 135 9.82 3.35 0.12
C SER A 135 9.58 2.34 -1.00
N GLY A 136 8.34 2.26 -1.48
CA GLY A 136 7.88 1.19 -2.38
C GLY A 136 7.44 -0.08 -1.64
N GLU A 137 7.44 -0.08 -0.30
CA GLU A 137 6.96 -1.23 0.49
C GLU A 137 5.44 -1.38 0.39
N LYS A 138 4.69 -0.28 0.17
CA LYS A 138 3.24 -0.32 -0.04
C LYS A 138 2.84 -1.30 -1.14
N GLU A 139 3.53 -1.30 -2.28
CA GLU A 139 3.19 -2.10 -3.47
C GLU A 139 3.34 -3.61 -3.23
N ARG A 140 4.08 -3.99 -2.18
CA ARG A 140 4.35 -5.37 -1.77
C ARG A 140 3.37 -5.89 -0.73
N TRP A 141 2.30 -5.14 -0.46
CA TRP A 141 1.28 -5.50 0.54
C TRP A 141 0.68 -6.89 0.31
N ASN A 142 0.77 -7.40 -0.91
CA ASN A 142 0.19 -8.67 -1.33
C ASN A 142 1.21 -9.82 -1.44
N ASP A 143 2.48 -9.64 -1.06
CA ASP A 143 3.53 -10.68 -1.18
C ASP A 143 3.31 -11.88 -0.21
N GLY A 144 2.40 -11.75 0.76
CA GLY A 144 2.12 -12.74 1.80
C GLY A 144 0.79 -13.49 1.67
N PRO A 145 0.43 -14.30 2.69
CA PRO A 145 -0.90 -14.90 2.79
C PRO A 145 -2.00 -13.83 2.74
N TYR A 146 -3.15 -14.19 2.20
CA TYR A 146 -4.31 -13.31 2.17
C TYR A 146 -4.62 -12.75 3.58
N LEU A 147 -4.71 -11.43 3.67
CA LEU A 147 -5.03 -10.68 4.88
C LEU A 147 -6.26 -9.82 4.60
N SER A 148 -7.37 -10.08 5.30
CA SER A 148 -8.60 -9.32 5.09
C SER A 148 -8.57 -7.95 5.75
N THR A 149 -9.30 -7.00 5.18
CA THR A 149 -9.42 -5.62 5.68
C THR A 149 -9.74 -5.55 7.18
N PRO A 150 -10.70 -6.33 7.71
CA PRO A 150 -11.01 -6.27 9.15
C PRO A 150 -9.88 -6.81 10.01
N GLU A 151 -9.16 -7.85 9.57
CA GLU A 151 -7.99 -8.36 10.30
C GLU A 151 -6.83 -7.37 10.23
N ALA A 152 -6.59 -6.76 9.06
CA ALA A 152 -5.59 -5.71 8.89
C ALA A 152 -5.86 -4.53 9.83
N HIS A 153 -7.11 -4.05 9.92
CA HIS A 153 -7.52 -3.03 10.89
C HIS A 153 -7.23 -3.47 12.33
N ARG A 154 -7.62 -4.70 12.71
CA ARG A 154 -7.36 -5.22 14.06
C ARG A 154 -5.87 -5.28 14.38
N MET A 155 -5.04 -5.67 13.42
CA MET A 155 -3.59 -5.77 13.60
C MET A 155 -2.95 -4.40 13.80
N VAL A 156 -3.31 -3.42 12.97
CA VAL A 156 -2.81 -2.04 13.10
C VAL A 156 -3.27 -1.42 14.43
N GLN A 157 -4.50 -1.69 14.87
CA GLN A 157 -5.05 -1.19 16.14
C GLN A 157 -4.41 -1.83 17.38
N ARG A 158 -4.06 -3.13 17.34
CA ARG A 158 -3.51 -3.86 18.50
C ARG A 158 -2.06 -3.51 18.81
N GLY A 159 -1.33 -2.95 17.84
CA GLY A 159 -0.09 -2.23 18.06
C GLY A 159 1.18 -3.08 18.14
N GLN A 160 2.00 -2.91 17.11
CA GLN A 160 3.46 -2.73 17.06
C GLN A 160 3.76 -2.50 15.57
N LEU A 161 3.58 -1.24 15.12
CA LEU A 161 3.61 -0.88 13.69
C LEU A 161 4.98 -1.07 13.03
N ASP A 162 6.01 -1.31 13.84
CA ASP A 162 7.38 -1.67 13.45
C ASP A 162 7.51 -3.12 12.94
N THR A 163 6.59 -4.01 13.33
CA THR A 163 6.62 -5.41 12.88
C THR A 163 6.28 -5.54 11.40
N ALA A 164 6.93 -6.49 10.70
CA ALA A 164 6.61 -6.77 9.30
C ALA A 164 5.11 -7.09 9.08
N THR A 165 4.47 -7.77 10.03
CA THR A 165 3.05 -8.12 9.90
C THR A 165 2.13 -6.90 10.05
N ALA A 166 2.45 -5.97 10.96
CA ALA A 166 1.69 -4.72 11.09
C ALA A 166 1.93 -3.77 9.91
N ARG A 167 3.16 -3.72 9.37
CA ARG A 167 3.47 -2.97 8.14
C ARG A 167 2.72 -3.53 6.94
N LEU A 168 2.68 -4.85 6.77
CA LEU A 168 1.87 -5.50 5.74
C LEU A 168 0.38 -5.15 5.88
N ALA A 169 -0.15 -5.16 7.11
CA ALA A 169 -1.52 -4.77 7.39
C ALA A 169 -1.79 -3.30 7.05
N LEU A 170 -0.88 -2.39 7.42
CA LEU A 170 -1.02 -0.97 7.09
C LEU A 170 -0.88 -0.71 5.58
N ALA A 171 0.08 -1.36 4.91
CA ALA A 171 0.28 -1.30 3.47
C ALA A 171 -0.96 -1.77 2.70
N ARG A 172 -1.60 -2.84 3.18
CA ARG A 172 -2.87 -3.33 2.66
C ARG A 172 -3.96 -2.27 2.75
N LEU A 173 -4.15 -1.67 3.93
CA LEU A 173 -5.18 -0.64 4.14
C LEU A 173 -4.92 0.62 3.30
N LEU A 174 -3.65 1.00 3.13
CA LEU A 174 -3.24 2.10 2.27
C LEU A 174 -3.50 1.80 0.79
N ALA A 175 -3.21 0.57 0.34
CA ALA A 175 -3.46 0.16 -1.04
C ALA A 175 -4.96 0.15 -1.39
N GLU A 176 -5.81 -0.32 -0.46
CA GLU A 176 -7.26 -0.31 -0.63
C GLU A 176 -7.86 1.10 -0.77
N SER A 177 -7.22 2.12 -0.19
CA SER A 177 -7.67 3.51 -0.36
C SER A 177 -7.64 3.97 -1.83
N GLY A 178 -6.90 3.25 -2.69
CA GLY A 178 -6.70 3.57 -4.11
C GLY A 178 -5.85 4.82 -4.35
N GLN A 179 -5.36 5.46 -3.28
CA GLN A 179 -4.59 6.69 -3.36
C GLN A 179 -3.09 6.39 -3.44
N ALA A 180 -2.42 6.98 -4.43
CA ALA A 180 -0.96 7.03 -4.44
C ALA A 180 -0.45 7.74 -3.18
N TRP A 181 -1.12 8.84 -2.82
CA TRP A 181 -0.82 9.68 -1.67
C TRP A 181 -2.09 10.00 -0.87
N PRO A 182 -2.26 9.49 0.36
CA PRO A 182 -3.46 9.76 1.16
C PRO A 182 -3.63 11.24 1.51
N ALA A 183 -4.80 11.83 1.21
CA ALA A 183 -5.07 13.23 1.50
C ALA A 183 -4.86 13.64 2.98
N PRO A 184 -5.23 12.83 4.00
CA PRO A 184 -4.91 13.12 5.39
C PRO A 184 -3.40 13.24 5.66
N MET A 185 -2.57 12.44 4.97
CA MET A 185 -1.11 12.51 5.11
C MET A 185 -0.55 13.79 4.50
N ALA A 186 -1.03 14.20 3.31
CA ALA A 186 -0.66 15.49 2.72
C ALA A 186 -0.96 16.66 3.67
N ARG A 187 -2.13 16.66 4.31
CA ARG A 187 -2.48 17.66 5.32
C ARG A 187 -1.50 17.67 6.50
N ARG A 188 -1.04 16.51 6.96
CA ARG A 188 -0.04 16.41 8.05
C ARG A 188 1.32 16.96 7.62
N LEU A 189 1.75 16.68 6.39
CA LEU A 189 2.97 17.29 5.85
C LEU A 189 2.87 18.81 5.78
N MET A 190 1.71 19.35 5.43
CA MET A 190 1.46 20.81 5.47
C MET A 190 1.56 21.39 6.87
N LEU A 191 1.02 20.70 7.89
CA LEU A 191 1.19 21.13 9.28
C LEU A 191 2.67 21.19 9.67
N CYS A 192 3.45 20.18 9.27
CA CYS A 192 4.90 20.19 9.47
C CYS A 192 5.59 21.34 8.73
N ALA A 193 5.30 21.54 7.44
CA ALA A 193 5.96 22.57 6.63
C ALA A 193 5.68 24.01 7.10
N THR A 194 4.56 24.21 7.79
CA THR A 194 4.11 25.53 8.28
C THR A 194 4.34 25.73 9.78
N ASP A 195 5.04 24.82 10.44
CA ASP A 195 5.23 24.78 11.91
C ASP A 195 3.91 24.92 12.69
N ALA A 196 2.81 24.43 12.10
CA ALA A 196 1.52 24.43 12.74
C ALA A 196 1.45 23.36 13.84
N ARG A 197 0.50 23.52 14.76
CA ARG A 197 0.28 22.54 15.84
C ARG A 197 0.02 21.14 15.25
N TRP A 198 0.84 20.18 15.66
CA TRP A 198 0.68 18.79 15.24
C TRP A 198 -0.60 18.16 15.80
N ILE A 199 -1.28 17.39 14.96
CA ILE A 199 -2.45 16.59 15.32
C ILE A 199 -2.19 15.16 14.82
N PRO A 200 -2.09 14.17 15.72
CA PRO A 200 -1.82 12.80 15.34
C PRO A 200 -2.79 12.28 14.28
N LEU A 201 -2.28 11.47 13.35
CA LEU A 201 -3.07 10.79 12.34
C LEU A 201 -3.84 9.64 13.00
N SER A 202 -5.13 9.52 12.68
CA SER A 202 -5.91 8.33 13.05
C SER A 202 -6.03 7.36 11.88
N LEU A 203 -6.18 6.06 12.20
CA LEU A 203 -6.39 5.04 11.18
C LEU A 203 -7.67 5.29 10.38
N THR A 204 -8.73 5.75 11.05
CA THR A 204 -10.00 6.07 10.40
C THR A 204 -9.87 7.17 9.36
N GLU A 205 -9.06 8.21 9.63
CA GLU A 205 -8.78 9.24 8.63
C GLU A 205 -8.02 8.66 7.44
N LEU A 206 -6.99 7.84 7.71
CA LEU A 206 -6.10 7.30 6.70
C LEU A 206 -6.78 6.34 5.72
N THR A 207 -7.77 5.59 6.19
CA THR A 207 -8.47 4.56 5.40
C THR A 207 -9.84 5.01 4.88
N GLN A 208 -10.13 6.32 4.88
CA GLN A 208 -11.40 6.77 4.30
C GLN A 208 -11.42 6.46 2.80
N PRO A 209 -12.50 5.83 2.29
CA PRO A 209 -12.60 5.52 0.88
C PRO A 209 -12.63 6.81 0.06
N TYR A 210 -11.95 6.79 -1.09
CA TYR A 210 -12.03 7.85 -2.08
C TYR A 210 -13.46 7.92 -2.64
N ALA A 211 -13.94 9.12 -2.98
CA ALA A 211 -15.18 9.27 -3.73
C ALA A 211 -14.98 8.67 -5.12
N ALA A 212 -15.51 7.47 -5.36
CA ALA A 212 -15.37 6.79 -6.63
C ALA A 212 -15.85 7.69 -7.78
N ALA A 213 -15.10 7.72 -8.88
CA ALA A 213 -15.57 8.36 -10.09
C ALA A 213 -16.72 7.52 -10.66
N ASP A 214 -17.87 8.16 -10.90
CA ASP A 214 -19.03 7.49 -11.45
C ASP A 214 -18.92 7.34 -12.96
N ALA A 215 -19.34 6.18 -13.48
CA ALA A 215 -19.43 5.92 -14.91
C ALA A 215 -20.67 5.07 -15.22
N LEU A 216 -21.25 5.29 -16.41
CA LEU A 216 -22.34 4.46 -16.95
C LEU A 216 -22.03 4.12 -18.40
N VAL A 217 -22.07 2.83 -18.72
CA VAL A 217 -21.96 2.31 -20.09
C VAL A 217 -23.16 1.41 -20.37
N VAL A 218 -23.85 1.66 -21.49
CA VAL A 218 -24.96 0.84 -21.97
C VAL A 218 -24.60 0.29 -23.34
N LEU A 219 -24.69 -1.03 -23.49
CA LEU A 219 -24.36 -1.73 -24.73
C LEU A 219 -25.61 -2.38 -25.32
N SER A 220 -25.75 -2.29 -26.63
CA SER A 220 -26.72 -3.08 -27.38
C SER A 220 -26.23 -4.52 -27.45
N ARG A 221 -26.97 -5.45 -26.84
CA ARG A 221 -26.69 -6.89 -26.99
C ARG A 221 -26.74 -7.34 -28.46
N HIS A 222 -27.58 -6.71 -29.28
CA HIS A 222 -27.84 -7.13 -30.65
C HIS A 222 -26.76 -6.65 -31.63
N SER A 223 -26.35 -5.38 -31.52
CA SER A 223 -25.37 -4.79 -32.44
C SER A 223 -23.95 -4.76 -31.87
N GLY A 224 -23.78 -4.92 -30.55
CA GLY A 224 -22.50 -4.71 -29.87
C GLY A 224 -22.12 -3.24 -29.73
N GLU A 225 -22.98 -2.32 -30.17
CA GLU A 225 -22.72 -0.87 -30.12
C GLU A 225 -22.88 -0.32 -28.70
N VAL A 226 -22.05 0.66 -28.37
CA VAL A 226 -22.24 1.51 -27.19
C VAL A 226 -23.40 2.45 -27.46
N LEU A 227 -24.52 2.22 -26.77
CA LEU A 227 -25.73 3.06 -26.86
C LEU A 227 -25.59 4.33 -26.01
N HIS A 228 -24.84 4.24 -24.90
CA HIS A 228 -24.59 5.35 -24.00
C HIS A 228 -23.27 5.15 -23.26
N ALA A 229 -22.50 6.22 -23.10
CA ALA A 229 -21.34 6.29 -22.23
C ALA A 229 -21.27 7.67 -21.56
N SER A 230 -21.14 7.71 -20.24
CA SER A 230 -20.98 8.95 -19.47
C SER A 230 -20.08 8.74 -18.25
N GLY A 231 -19.53 9.83 -17.73
CA GLY A 231 -18.59 9.79 -16.61
C GLY A 231 -17.23 9.24 -17.03
N GLU A 232 -16.47 8.72 -16.06
CA GLU A 232 -15.09 8.24 -16.26
C GLU A 232 -15.05 6.78 -16.75
N ALA A 233 -15.81 6.46 -17.80
CA ALA A 233 -16.00 5.09 -18.29
C ALA A 233 -14.72 4.38 -18.79
N SER A 234 -13.68 5.14 -19.11
CA SER A 234 -12.37 4.61 -19.54
C SER A 234 -11.37 4.46 -18.40
N LEU A 235 -11.70 4.91 -17.19
CA LEU A 235 -10.81 4.82 -16.04
C LEU A 235 -10.75 3.36 -15.53
N PRO A 236 -9.57 2.71 -15.51
CA PRO A 236 -9.45 1.40 -14.92
C PRO A 236 -9.77 1.44 -13.42
N MET A 237 -10.67 0.57 -12.98
CA MET A 237 -11.08 0.46 -11.57
C MET A 237 -10.80 -0.95 -11.04
N PRO A 238 -10.54 -1.10 -9.73
CA PRO A 238 -10.50 -2.42 -9.11
C PRO A 238 -11.80 -3.19 -9.40
N TYR A 239 -11.68 -4.43 -9.87
CA TYR A 239 -12.85 -5.21 -10.31
C TYR A 239 -13.79 -5.57 -9.14
N GLY A 240 -13.26 -5.62 -7.91
CA GLY A 240 -14.02 -6.07 -6.75
C GLY A 240 -14.70 -7.42 -6.99
N SER A 241 -15.93 -7.56 -6.51
CA SER A 241 -16.72 -8.79 -6.66
C SER A 241 -17.28 -9.04 -8.07
N THR A 242 -17.01 -8.18 -9.06
CA THR A 242 -17.62 -8.28 -10.40
C THR A 242 -17.13 -9.48 -11.21
N LEU A 243 -16.01 -10.09 -10.84
CA LEU A 243 -15.45 -11.25 -11.54
C LEU A 243 -16.04 -12.60 -11.08
N LYS A 244 -16.77 -12.65 -9.96
CA LYS A 244 -17.38 -13.88 -9.42
C LYS A 244 -18.24 -14.68 -10.40
N PRO A 245 -19.04 -14.07 -11.30
CA PRO A 245 -19.80 -14.83 -12.30
C PRO A 245 -18.89 -15.70 -13.19
N PHE A 246 -17.69 -15.25 -13.51
CA PHE A 246 -16.75 -15.97 -14.37
C PHE A 246 -16.09 -17.17 -13.66
N LEU A 247 -16.04 -17.18 -12.32
CA LEU A 247 -15.62 -18.35 -11.54
C LEU A 247 -16.60 -19.53 -11.70
N LEU A 248 -17.89 -19.22 -11.87
CA LEU A 248 -18.97 -20.20 -11.95
C LEU A 248 -19.37 -20.55 -13.38
N ALA A 249 -18.96 -19.74 -14.35
CA ALA A 249 -19.27 -19.96 -15.75
C ALA A 249 -18.72 -21.32 -16.22
N GLY A 250 -19.62 -22.22 -16.62
CA GLY A 250 -19.28 -23.59 -17.02
C GLY A 250 -18.91 -24.54 -15.87
N ARG A 251 -19.05 -24.11 -14.61
CA ARG A 251 -18.66 -24.90 -13.41
C ARG A 251 -19.72 -24.95 -12.31
N LEU A 252 -20.93 -24.48 -12.57
CA LEU A 252 -21.97 -24.40 -11.53
C LEU A 252 -22.23 -25.77 -10.86
N ASP A 253 -22.21 -26.85 -11.65
CA ASP A 253 -22.45 -28.21 -11.15
C ASP A 253 -21.25 -28.80 -10.39
N ALA A 254 -20.05 -28.26 -10.61
CA ALA A 254 -18.83 -28.66 -9.90
C ALA A 254 -18.64 -27.89 -8.58
N ALA A 255 -19.43 -26.84 -8.35
CA ALA A 255 -19.28 -25.99 -7.19
C ALA A 255 -19.86 -26.68 -5.92
N PRO A 256 -19.10 -26.72 -4.81
CA PRO A 256 -19.50 -27.48 -3.63
C PRO A 256 -20.62 -26.78 -2.85
N GLN A 257 -21.39 -27.53 -2.06
CA GLN A 257 -22.10 -26.94 -0.93
C GLN A 257 -21.14 -26.81 0.26
N LEU A 258 -21.08 -25.61 0.84
CA LEU A 258 -20.14 -25.28 1.92
C LEU A 258 -20.88 -24.82 3.16
N ALA A 259 -20.40 -25.24 4.32
CA ALA A 259 -20.92 -24.76 5.59
C ALA A 259 -20.58 -23.28 5.78
N SER A 260 -21.55 -22.46 6.17
CA SER A 260 -21.30 -21.04 6.46
C SER A 260 -20.51 -20.88 7.75
N ASP A 261 -19.53 -19.97 7.80
CA ASP A 261 -18.82 -19.61 9.03
C ASP A 261 -19.04 -18.14 9.41
N PRO A 262 -20.06 -17.82 10.22
CA PRO A 262 -20.38 -16.43 10.58
C PRO A 262 -19.31 -15.75 11.44
N ARG A 263 -18.28 -16.47 11.90
CA ARG A 263 -17.17 -15.89 12.68
C ARG A 263 -16.10 -15.27 11.80
N ARG A 264 -16.08 -15.59 10.51
CA ARG A 264 -15.10 -15.09 9.54
C ARG A 264 -15.67 -13.90 8.78
N PRO A 265 -14.96 -12.76 8.71
CA PRO A 265 -15.48 -11.57 8.03
C PRO A 265 -15.88 -11.81 6.57
N GLU A 266 -15.19 -12.71 5.88
CA GLU A 266 -15.45 -13.00 4.46
C GLU A 266 -16.79 -13.70 4.23
N TRP A 267 -17.34 -14.33 5.28
CA TRP A 267 -18.65 -14.98 5.27
C TRP A 267 -19.78 -14.03 5.69
N LEU A 268 -19.49 -12.77 6.04
CA LEU A 268 -20.50 -11.76 6.39
C LEU A 268 -21.14 -11.16 5.13
N CYS A 269 -21.84 -11.99 4.36
CA CYS A 269 -22.47 -11.63 3.09
C CYS A 269 -24.00 -11.48 3.18
N GLY A 270 -24.51 -11.22 4.39
CA GLY A 270 -25.92 -11.02 4.68
C GLY A 270 -26.33 -11.69 5.98
N ASP A 271 -27.48 -11.29 6.50
CA ASP A 271 -28.05 -11.87 7.71
C ASP A 271 -28.67 -13.24 7.43
N ALA A 272 -28.75 -14.08 8.48
CA ALA A 272 -29.45 -15.37 8.48
C ALA A 272 -29.05 -16.31 7.32
N LEU A 273 -27.74 -16.43 7.06
CA LEU A 273 -27.24 -17.39 6.08
C LEU A 273 -27.66 -18.82 6.44
N PRO A 274 -28.06 -19.63 5.44
CA PRO A 274 -28.38 -21.02 5.69
C PRO A 274 -27.11 -21.77 6.14
N PRO A 275 -27.25 -22.85 6.93
CA PRO A 275 -26.11 -23.62 7.43
C PRO A 275 -25.20 -24.16 6.34
N ALA A 276 -25.75 -24.40 5.14
CA ALA A 276 -25.01 -24.74 3.93
C ALA A 276 -25.40 -23.78 2.80
N ILE A 277 -24.39 -23.23 2.14
CA ILE A 277 -24.52 -22.30 1.01
C ILE A 277 -24.08 -23.02 -0.27
N ASP A 278 -24.85 -22.84 -1.34
CA ASP A 278 -24.48 -23.24 -2.70
C ASP A 278 -23.90 -22.05 -3.50
N ALA A 279 -23.28 -22.34 -4.65
CA ALA A 279 -22.66 -21.31 -5.49
C ALA A 279 -23.64 -20.23 -5.96
N ARG A 280 -24.91 -20.59 -6.19
CA ARG A 280 -25.95 -19.64 -6.62
C ARG A 280 -26.23 -18.63 -5.52
N THR A 281 -26.41 -19.10 -4.29
CA THR A 281 -26.62 -18.25 -3.12
C THR A 281 -25.38 -17.42 -2.83
N ALA A 282 -24.20 -18.02 -2.90
CA ALA A 282 -22.93 -17.32 -2.71
C ALA A 282 -22.72 -16.19 -3.73
N LEU A 283 -23.06 -16.43 -5.01
CA LEU A 283 -22.98 -15.40 -6.04
C LEU A 283 -23.98 -14.26 -5.79
N LEU A 284 -25.25 -14.62 -5.52
CA LEU A 284 -26.32 -13.64 -5.28
C LEU A 284 -26.01 -12.73 -4.08
N ARG A 285 -25.42 -13.30 -3.03
CA ARG A 285 -25.05 -12.59 -1.80
C ARG A 285 -23.62 -12.02 -1.84
N SER A 286 -22.87 -12.27 -2.91
CA SER A 286 -21.48 -11.88 -3.05
C SER A 286 -20.58 -12.42 -1.91
N CYS A 287 -20.79 -13.66 -1.46
CA CYS A 287 -20.08 -14.28 -0.33
C CYS A 287 -18.62 -14.63 -0.64
N ASN A 288 -17.67 -13.76 -0.27
CA ASN A 288 -16.23 -14.02 -0.45
C ASN A 288 -15.77 -15.31 0.23
N GLY A 289 -16.25 -15.58 1.45
CA GLY A 289 -15.86 -16.75 2.25
C GLY A 289 -16.16 -18.08 1.55
N TYR A 290 -17.30 -18.17 0.86
CA TYR A 290 -17.65 -19.35 0.06
C TYR A 290 -16.61 -19.61 -1.04
N PHE A 291 -16.25 -18.59 -1.82
CA PHE A 291 -15.31 -18.76 -2.92
C PHE A 291 -13.89 -19.08 -2.43
N LEU A 292 -13.44 -18.44 -1.34
CA LEU A 292 -12.15 -18.75 -0.70
C LEU A 292 -12.11 -20.20 -0.20
N ASP A 293 -13.18 -20.67 0.44
CA ASP A 293 -13.25 -22.03 0.98
C ASP A 293 -13.41 -23.08 -0.13
N TRP A 294 -14.03 -22.73 -1.25
CA TRP A 294 -14.01 -23.56 -2.46
C TRP A 294 -12.59 -23.69 -3.02
N ALA A 295 -11.87 -22.58 -3.14
CA ALA A 295 -10.48 -22.60 -3.63
C ALA A 295 -9.52 -23.39 -2.72
N ALA A 296 -9.79 -23.43 -1.42
CA ALA A 296 -9.03 -24.27 -0.48
C ALA A 296 -9.24 -25.78 -0.73
N ARG A 297 -10.36 -26.17 -1.36
CA ARG A 297 -10.65 -27.57 -1.76
C ARG A 297 -10.21 -27.88 -3.18
N ASP A 298 -10.29 -26.91 -4.08
CA ASP A 298 -9.91 -27.02 -5.49
C ASP A 298 -9.20 -25.74 -5.92
N THR A 299 -7.87 -25.80 -6.02
CA THR A 299 -7.05 -24.66 -6.41
C THR A 299 -7.30 -24.20 -7.85
N THR A 300 -7.91 -25.04 -8.70
CA THR A 300 -8.26 -24.66 -10.08
C THR A 300 -9.48 -23.75 -10.14
N ALA A 301 -10.23 -23.60 -9.04
CA ALA A 301 -11.44 -22.79 -8.99
C ALA A 301 -11.20 -21.30 -9.32
N ALA A 302 -9.99 -20.79 -9.12
CA ALA A 302 -9.63 -19.40 -9.42
C ALA A 302 -9.27 -19.13 -10.90
N SER A 303 -9.16 -20.17 -11.73
CA SER A 303 -8.52 -20.06 -13.07
C SER A 303 -9.38 -19.42 -14.17
N PHE A 304 -10.67 -19.15 -13.92
CA PHE A 304 -11.66 -18.79 -14.95
C PHE A 304 -11.77 -19.75 -16.16
N ASN A 305 -11.10 -20.90 -16.13
CA ASN A 305 -11.12 -21.90 -17.20
C ASN A 305 -10.74 -21.30 -18.57
N ASP A 306 -11.39 -21.79 -19.61
CA ASP A 306 -11.28 -21.31 -20.99
C ASP A 306 -11.67 -19.84 -21.16
N LEU A 307 -12.27 -19.20 -20.15
CA LEU A 307 -12.60 -17.78 -20.19
C LEU A 307 -11.40 -16.89 -19.81
N ALA A 308 -10.38 -17.38 -19.10
CA ALA A 308 -9.23 -16.56 -18.73
C ALA A 308 -8.57 -15.87 -19.94
N PRO A 309 -8.23 -16.56 -21.05
CA PRO A 309 -7.67 -15.92 -22.23
C PRO A 309 -8.62 -14.91 -22.91
N LEU A 310 -9.94 -15.12 -22.79
CA LEU A 310 -10.93 -14.18 -23.32
C LEU A 310 -10.98 -12.91 -22.46
N LEU A 311 -11.08 -13.06 -21.14
CA LEU A 311 -11.10 -11.95 -20.19
C LEU A 311 -9.83 -11.09 -20.31
N VAL A 312 -8.67 -11.73 -20.50
CA VAL A 312 -7.41 -10.99 -20.70
C VAL A 312 -7.43 -10.15 -21.96
N ARG A 313 -7.93 -10.70 -23.08
CA ARG A 313 -8.10 -9.93 -24.32
C ARG A 313 -9.13 -8.80 -24.20
N LEU A 314 -10.11 -8.95 -23.30
CA LEU A 314 -11.14 -7.95 -23.04
C LEU A 314 -10.70 -6.88 -22.03
N GLY A 315 -9.47 -6.92 -21.53
CA GLY A 315 -8.90 -5.88 -20.67
C GLY A 315 -8.57 -6.30 -19.25
N LEU A 316 -8.80 -7.56 -18.86
CA LEU A 316 -8.27 -8.09 -17.60
C LEU A 316 -6.74 -8.21 -17.75
N GLY A 317 -5.95 -7.29 -17.17
CA GLY A 317 -4.51 -7.19 -17.46
C GLY A 317 -3.73 -8.52 -17.40
N ARG A 318 -4.13 -9.44 -16.51
CA ARG A 318 -3.72 -10.85 -16.49
C ARG A 318 -4.78 -11.71 -15.80
N ALA A 319 -4.68 -13.03 -15.96
CA ALA A 319 -5.46 -13.93 -15.12
C ALA A 319 -5.07 -13.76 -13.63
N PRO A 320 -6.03 -13.88 -12.70
CA PRO A 320 -5.76 -13.77 -11.27
C PRO A 320 -4.84 -14.91 -10.83
N ALA A 321 -3.93 -14.61 -9.91
CA ALA A 321 -2.97 -15.58 -9.38
C ALA A 321 -3.64 -16.54 -8.39
N ASP A 322 -4.70 -16.08 -7.70
CA ASP A 322 -5.48 -16.87 -6.77
C ASP A 322 -6.93 -16.38 -6.64
N MET A 323 -7.69 -17.06 -5.80
CA MET A 323 -9.09 -16.73 -5.56
C MET A 323 -9.27 -15.35 -4.92
N SER A 324 -8.37 -14.90 -4.03
CA SER A 324 -8.50 -13.57 -3.41
C SER A 324 -8.38 -12.45 -4.45
N GLU A 325 -7.50 -12.61 -5.43
CA GLU A 325 -7.37 -11.69 -6.56
C GLU A 325 -8.60 -11.75 -7.47
N ALA A 326 -9.11 -12.96 -7.75
CA ALA A 326 -10.33 -13.14 -8.55
C ALA A 326 -11.58 -12.53 -7.88
N LEU A 327 -11.59 -12.39 -6.56
CA LEU A 327 -12.68 -11.78 -5.80
C LEU A 327 -12.52 -10.25 -5.68
N GLY A 328 -11.43 -9.69 -6.18
CA GLY A 328 -11.08 -8.26 -6.04
C GLY A 328 -10.93 -7.83 -4.58
N ILE A 329 -10.58 -8.79 -3.71
CA ILE A 329 -10.21 -8.57 -2.32
C ILE A 329 -8.71 -8.78 -2.14
N ARG A 330 -7.95 -8.96 -3.22
CA ARG A 330 -6.53 -8.70 -3.25
C ARG A 330 -6.37 -7.31 -3.86
#